data_AF-A0A2G9Y094-F1
#
_entry.id   AF-A0A2G9Y094-F1
#
_cell.length_a   1.000
_cell.length_b   1.000
_cell.length_c   1.000
_cell.angle_alpha   90.00
_cell.angle_beta   90.00
_cell.angle_gamma   90.00
#
_symmetry.space_group_name_H-M   'P 1'
#
loop_
_entity.id
_entity.type
_entity.pdbx_description
1 polymer ?
#
loop_
_entity_poly.entity_id
_entity_poly.type
_entity_poly.pdbx_seq_one_letter_code
_entity_poly.pdbx_strand_id
1 'polypeptide(L)' 'MTTYILMTKLSPEVTKRMKERAKIGEQWRKIVKEKCPEVKFISHYALLGPYDFLDIYEAPN' A
#
# COMPACT_ATOMS: atom_id res chain seq x y z
N MET A 1 -8.09 -16.22 -8.97
CA MET A 1 -7.44 -14.94 -8.63
C MET A 1 -6.26 -15.26 -7.72
N THR A 2 -5.17 -14.54 -7.89
CA THR A 2 -3.93 -14.76 -7.13
C THR A 2 -3.86 -13.73 -6.01
N THR A 3 -3.46 -14.15 -4.82
CA THR A 3 -3.26 -13.26 -3.68
C THR A 3 -1.84 -12.72 -3.68
N TYR A 4 -1.70 -11.39 -3.64
CA TYR A 4 -0.43 -10.70 -3.59
C TYR A 4 -0.28 -9.97 -2.26
N ILE A 5 0.93 -9.99 -1.71
CA ILE A 5 1.29 -9.29 -0.47
C ILE A 5 2.30 -8.20 -0.83
N LEU A 6 1.96 -6.96 -0.51
CA LEU A 6 2.85 -5.82 -0.65
C LEU A 6 3.33 -5.38 0.74
N MET A 7 4.64 -5.45 0.94
CA MET A 7 5.32 -4.98 2.15
C MET A 7 5.90 -3.59 1.88
N THR A 8 5.40 -2.58 2.58
CA THR A 8 5.82 -1.20 2.40
C THR A 8 6.75 -0.76 3.52
N LYS A 9 7.89 -0.17 3.15
CA LYS A 9 8.80 0.53 4.05
C LYS A 9 8.91 1.99 3.64
N LEU A 10 8.58 2.90 4.54
CA LEU A 10 8.68 4.33 4.31
C LEU A 10 10.13 4.78 4.44
N SER A 11 10.52 5.73 3.60
CA SER A 11 11.79 6.43 3.80
C SER A 11 11.72 7.32 5.06
N PRO A 12 12.84 7.58 5.75
CA PRO A 12 12.87 8.45 6.92
C PRO A 12 12.31 9.86 6.66
N GLU A 13 12.38 10.35 5.42
CA GLU A 13 11.89 11.67 5.02
C GLU A 13 10.36 11.74 5.04
N VAL A 14 9.69 10.70 4.54
CA VAL A 14 8.22 10.57 4.57
C VAL A 14 7.74 10.36 6.00
N THR A 15 8.54 9.68 6.83
CA THR A 15 8.21 9.46 8.24
C THR A 15 8.14 10.78 9.02
N LYS A 16 8.99 11.77 8.70
CA LYS A 16 9.00 13.09 9.36
C LYS A 16 7.79 13.96 9.00
N ARG A 17 7.16 13.74 7.84
CA ARG A 17 6.04 14.55 7.34
C ARG A 17 4.71 13.79 7.47
N MET A 18 4.25 13.59 8.71
CA MET A 18 3.02 12.82 9.00
C MET A 18 1.79 13.30 8.21
N LYS A 19 1.61 14.62 8.02
CA LYS A 19 0.48 15.19 7.27
C LYS A 19 0.49 14.81 5.78
N GLU A 20 1.64 14.45 5.22
CA GLU A 20 1.76 14.07 3.81
C GLU A 20 1.51 12.58 3.58
N ARG A 21 1.60 11.73 4.62
CA ARG A 21 1.42 10.28 4.50
C ARG A 21 0.04 9.90 3.95
N ALA A 22 -1.02 10.58 4.40
CA ALA A 22 -2.38 10.32 3.93
C ALA A 22 -2.52 10.62 2.42
N LYS A 23 -1.93 11.73 1.95
CA LYS A 23 -1.95 12.10 0.53
C LYS A 23 -1.18 11.09 -0.33
N ILE A 24 -0.03 10.63 0.15
CA ILE A 24 0.78 9.62 -0.53
C ILE A 24 0.00 8.31 -0.63
N GLY A 25 -0.68 7.89 0.44
CA GLY A 25 -1.51 6.69 0.44
C GLY A 25 -2.68 6.76 -0.56
N GLU A 26 -3.36 7.91 -0.65
CA GLU A 26 -4.41 8.13 -1.66
C GLU A 26 -3.88 8.08 -3.09
N GLN A 27 -2.75 8.74 -3.35
CA GLN A 27 -2.10 8.72 -4.66
C GLN A 27 -1.70 7.30 -5.05
N TRP A 28 -1.13 6.54 -4.11
CA TRP A 28 -0.75 5.14 -4.34
C TRP A 28 -1.97 4.28 -4.70
N ARG A 29 -3.08 4.41 -3.96
CA ARG A 29 -4.32 3.69 -4.27
C ARG A 29 -4.87 4.02 -5.66
N LYS A 30 -4.78 5.27 -6.10
CA LYS A 30 -5.18 5.67 -7.46
C LYS A 30 -4.32 4.96 -8.51
N ILE A 31 -3.00 5.01 -8.37
CA ILE A 31 -2.06 4.37 -9.30
C ILE A 31 -2.32 2.86 -9.37
N VAL A 32 -2.55 2.20 -8.24
CA VAL A 32 -2.84 0.76 -8.19
C VAL A 32 -4.12 0.43 -8.95
N LYS A 33 -5.19 1.21 -8.77
CA LYS A 33 -6.45 1.04 -9.53
C LYS A 33 -6.29 1.34 -11.01
N GLU A 34 -5.51 2.34 -11.39
CA GLU A 34 -5.26 2.67 -12.80
C GLU A 34 -4.48 1.56 -13.51
N LYS A 35 -3.47 0.99 -12.84
CA LYS A 35 -2.62 -0.06 -13.42
C LYS A 35 -3.26 -1.44 -13.38
N CYS A 36 -4.06 -1.73 -12.37
CA CYS A 36 -4.78 -2.99 -12.22
C CYS A 36 -6.24 -2.69 -11.85
N PRO A 37 -7.11 -2.42 -12.84
CA PRO A 37 -8.51 -2.04 -12.58
C PRO A 37 -9.30 -3.11 -11.82
N GLU A 38 -8.92 -4.37 -12.01
CA GLU A 38 -9.56 -5.54 -11.39
C GLU A 38 -8.99 -5.88 -10.00
N VAL A 39 -8.04 -5.08 -9.50
CA VAL A 39 -7.44 -5.31 -8.18
C VAL A 39 -8.46 -5.11 -7.06
N LYS A 40 -8.55 -6.08 -6.17
CA LYS A 40 -9.36 -6.02 -4.97
C LYS A 40 -8.47 -5.84 -3.76
N PHE A 41 -8.69 -4.76 -3.02
CA PHE A 41 -8.03 -4.49 -1.74
C PHE A 41 -8.68 -5.33 -0.65
N ILE A 42 -7.94 -6.28 -0.09
CA ILE A 42 -8.45 -7.21 0.92
C ILE A 42 -8.25 -6.68 2.31
N SER A 43 -7.03 -6.26 2.64
CA SER A 43 -6.68 -5.78 3.98
C SER A 43 -5.45 -4.88 3.95
N HIS A 44 -5.36 -4.01 4.96
CA HIS A 44 -4.25 -3.10 5.17
C HIS A 44 -3.91 -3.10 6.67
N TYR A 45 -2.65 -3.38 7.00
CA TYR A 45 -2.15 -3.44 8.38
C TYR A 45 -0.94 -2.55 8.56
N ALA A 46 -0.91 -1.83 9.68
CA ALA A 46 0.32 -1.23 10.20
C ALA A 46 1.10 -2.28 10.98
N LEU A 47 2.40 -2.36 10.73
CA LEU A 47 3.28 -3.34 11.35
C LEU A 47 4.22 -2.70 12.36
N LEU A 48 4.56 -3.44 13.41
CA LEU A 48 5.65 -3.11 14.33
C LEU A 48 6.82 -4.03 13.99
N GLY A 49 7.69 -3.59 13.09
CA GLY A 49 8.76 -4.42 12.56
C GLY A 49 9.63 -3.70 11.52
N PRO A 50 10.37 -4.45 10.69
CA PRO A 50 11.27 -3.86 9.69
C PRO A 50 10.55 -3.15 8.53
N TYR A 51 9.24 -3.38 8.40
CA TYR A 51 8.33 -2.74 7.46
C TYR A 51 7.26 -1.98 8.22
N ASP A 52 6.69 -0.96 7.59
CA ASP A 52 5.69 -0.08 8.18
C ASP A 52 4.26 -0.56 7.90
N PHE A 53 4.01 -1.11 6.70
CA PHE A 53 2.68 -1.58 6.30
C PHE A 53 2.71 -2.89 5.52
N LEU A 54 1.59 -3.61 5.58
CA LEU A 54 1.27 -4.77 4.77
C LEU A 54 -0.09 -4.55 4.10
N ASP A 55 -0.11 -4.63 2.78
CA ASP A 55 -1.33 -4.62 1.98
C ASP A 55 -1.54 -5.99 1.31
N ILE A 56 -2.78 -6.49 1.36
CA ILE A 56 -3.18 -7.74 0.71
C ILE A 56 -4.10 -7.41 -0.46
N TYR A 57 -3.74 -7.93 -1.64
CA TYR A 57 -4.49 -7.76 -2.88
C TYR A 57 -4.93 -9.09 -3.44
N GLU A 58 -6.10 -9.13 -4.08
CA GLU A 58 -6.45 -10.14 -5.07
C GLU A 58 -6.45 -9.50 -6.45
N ALA A 59 -5.76 -10.11 -7.41
CA ALA A 59 -5.74 -9.64 -8.80
C ALA A 59 -5.71 -10.84 -9.77
N PRO A 60 -6.13 -10.63 -11.04
CA PRO A 60 -5.80 -11.57 -12.11
C PRO A 60 -4.28 -11.63 -12.33
N ASN A 61 -3.81 -12.69 -12.99
CA ASN A 61 -2.39 -12.83 -13.37
C ASN A 61 -2.00 -11.82 -14.44
#